data_AF-A0A7S3FTH6-F1
#
_entry.id   AF-A0A7S3FTH6-F1
#
_cell.length_a   1.000
_cell.length_b   1.000
_cell.length_c   1.000
_cell.angle_alpha   90.00
_cell.angle_beta   90.00
_cell.angle_gamma   90.00
#
_symmetry.space_group_name_H-M   'P 1'
#
loop_
_entity.id
_entity.type
_entity.pdbx_description
1 polymer ?
#
loop_
_entity_poly.entity_id
_entity_poly.type
_entity_poly.pdbx_seq_one_letter_code
_entity_poly.pdbx_strand_id
1 'polypeptide(L)'
;AAAALQDKSLRKAPQVLENYSFDFSAHKTPLAFDTYGAAVQLHNRYKLIPDIKDRQGAIVLNKRIMSDRKYEVDVEFTMKSDEMRSHGLAVMLLGEEPKLPEEFDPAFGYRTDFKGLGVFLYRSEAKKTWHVVAVQ
;
A
#
# COMPACT_ATOMS: atom_id res chain seq x y z
N ALA A 1 40.70 10.93 3.60
CA ALA A 1 39.71 11.98 3.85
C ALA A 1 38.33 11.35 3.80
N ALA A 2 37.71 11.10 4.96
CA ALA A 2 36.40 10.48 5.07
C ALA A 2 35.32 11.54 4.81
N ALA A 3 34.53 11.34 3.77
CA ALA A 3 33.40 12.20 3.45
C ALA A 3 32.33 12.00 4.53
N ALA A 4 32.03 13.09 5.25
CA ALA A 4 30.91 13.15 6.16
C ALA A 4 29.61 12.88 5.38
N LEU A 5 28.94 11.76 5.67
CA LEU A 5 27.53 11.59 5.35
C LEU A 5 26.80 12.72 6.09
N GLN A 6 26.45 13.77 5.33
CA GLN A 6 25.55 14.80 5.83
C GLN A 6 24.22 14.13 6.14
N ASP A 7 23.96 14.07 7.45
CA ASP A 7 22.68 13.85 8.06
C ASP A 7 21.65 14.74 7.34
N LYS A 8 20.90 14.12 6.42
CA LYS A 8 19.72 14.72 5.83
C LYS A 8 18.70 14.77 6.95
N SER A 9 18.76 15.83 7.76
CA SER A 9 17.70 16.21 8.66
C SER A 9 16.37 16.03 7.92
N LEU A 10 15.60 15.03 8.33
CA LEU A 10 14.26 14.75 7.84
C LEU A 10 13.50 16.05 8.06
N ARG A 11 13.34 16.85 6.99
CA ARG A 11 12.50 18.05 7.04
C ARG A 11 11.16 17.56 7.54
N LYS A 12 10.75 18.01 8.74
CA LYS A 12 9.46 17.63 9.33
C LYS A 12 8.41 17.73 8.23
N ALA A 13 7.75 16.61 7.95
CA ALA A 13 6.67 16.58 6.99
C ALA A 13 5.66 17.66 7.42
N PRO A 14 5.08 18.43 6.47
CA PRO A 14 4.00 19.34 6.83
C PRO A 14 2.92 18.53 7.59
N GLN A 15 2.42 19.08 8.71
CA GLN A 15 1.47 18.40 9.62
C GLN A 15 0.29 17.71 8.91
N VAL A 16 -0.08 18.17 7.72
CA VAL A 16 -1.13 17.58 6.91
C VAL A 16 -0.80 16.15 6.46
N LEU A 17 0.45 15.87 6.06
CA LEU A 17 0.86 14.53 5.61
C LEU A 17 1.03 13.54 6.76
N GLU A 18 1.34 14.02 7.97
CA GLU A 18 1.39 13.18 9.17
C GLU A 18 0.03 12.55 9.51
N ASN A 19 -1.07 13.14 9.04
CA ASN A 19 -2.40 12.55 9.20
C ASN A 19 -2.65 11.37 8.25
N TYR A 20 -1.85 11.22 7.19
CA TYR A 20 -1.93 10.12 6.22
C TYR A 20 -0.90 9.03 6.46
N SER A 21 -0.23 9.05 7.61
CA SER A 21 0.66 7.99 8.06
C SER A 21 0.11 7.33 9.32
N PHE A 22 0.46 6.07 9.50
CA PHE A 22 0.22 5.38 10.77
C PHE A 22 1.41 4.51 11.12
N ASP A 23 1.65 4.42 12.42
CA ASP A 23 2.65 3.55 13.01
C ASP A 23 2.02 2.86 14.22
N PHE A 24 1.82 1.55 14.11
CA PHE A 24 1.23 0.75 15.17
C PHE A 24 2.14 0.63 16.40
N SER A 25 3.45 0.82 16.25
CA SER A 25 4.39 0.85 17.39
C SER A 25 4.16 2.07 18.28
N ALA A 26 3.65 3.16 17.70
CA ALA A 26 3.28 4.38 18.41
C ALA A 26 1.84 4.34 18.98
N HIS A 27 1.14 3.20 18.88
CA HIS A 27 -0.26 3.03 19.29
C HIS A 27 -1.24 4.07 18.68
N LYS A 28 -0.91 4.63 17.51
CA LYS A 28 -1.77 5.59 16.82
C LYS A 28 -2.81 4.85 16.00
N THR A 29 -4.08 5.23 16.16
CA THR A 29 -5.14 4.69 15.32
C THR A 29 -5.04 5.32 13.92
N PRO A 30 -5.03 4.51 12.85
CA PRO A 30 -5.02 4.98 11.46
C PRO A 30 -6.36 5.61 11.04
N LEU A 31 -6.67 6.81 11.54
CA LEU A 31 -7.96 7.48 11.32
C LEU A 31 -8.22 7.90 9.86
N ALA A 32 -7.17 7.94 9.04
CA ALA A 32 -7.27 8.37 7.64
C ALA A 32 -7.46 7.22 6.64
N PHE A 33 -7.70 5.99 7.11
CA PHE A 33 -7.78 4.82 6.24
C PHE A 33 -9.07 4.05 6.44
N ASP A 34 -9.76 3.79 5.32
CA ASP A 34 -10.90 2.89 5.27
C ASP A 34 -10.45 1.51 4.80
N THR A 35 -11.09 0.47 5.34
CA THR A 35 -10.85 -0.94 4.97
C THR A 35 -11.95 -1.47 4.08
N TYR A 36 -11.58 -2.16 2.99
CA TYR A 36 -12.52 -2.76 2.05
C TYR A 36 -12.30 -4.26 1.89
N GLY A 37 -13.37 -4.95 1.51
CA GLY A 37 -13.35 -6.38 1.21
C GLY A 37 -13.06 -7.21 2.44
N ALA A 38 -12.03 -8.05 2.35
CA ALA A 38 -11.61 -8.93 3.43
C ALA A 38 -10.54 -8.33 4.33
N ALA A 39 -10.16 -7.07 4.12
CA ALA A 39 -9.18 -6.40 4.96
C ALA A 39 -9.72 -6.23 6.39
N VAL A 40 -8.90 -6.58 7.38
CA VAL A 40 -9.24 -6.47 8.81
C VAL A 40 -8.17 -5.66 9.52
N GLN A 41 -8.61 -4.68 10.31
CA GLN A 41 -7.75 -3.98 11.25
C GLN A 41 -7.55 -4.83 12.50
N LEU A 42 -6.31 -5.18 12.80
CA LEU A 42 -5.91 -5.81 14.05
C LEU A 42 -5.30 -4.75 14.99
N HIS A 43 -5.05 -5.13 16.24
CA HIS A 43 -4.51 -4.20 17.24
C HIS A 43 -3.18 -3.53 16.81
N ASN A 44 -2.33 -4.25 16.07
CA ASN A 44 -0.98 -3.78 15.72
C ASN A 44 -0.63 -3.86 14.21
N ARG A 45 -1.63 -4.07 13.34
CA ARG A 45 -1.43 -4.16 11.88
C ARG A 45 -2.75 -4.22 11.14
N TYR A 46 -2.71 -3.96 9.85
CA TYR A 46 -3.75 -4.40 8.93
C TYR A 46 -3.43 -5.79 8.38
N LYS A 47 -4.46 -6.63 8.24
CA LYS A 47 -4.38 -7.89 7.49
C LYS A 47 -5.24 -7.73 6.24
N LEU A 48 -4.62 -7.60 5.07
CA LEU A 48 -5.33 -7.36 3.81
C LEU A 48 -6.09 -8.60 3.32
N ILE A 49 -5.46 -9.77 3.34
CA ILE A 49 -6.07 -11.03 2.86
C ILE A 49 -6.05 -12.06 4.01
N PRO A 50 -7.21 -12.39 4.61
CA PRO A 50 -7.34 -13.56 5.47
C PRO A 50 -7.23 -14.84 4.60
N ASP A 51 -6.91 -15.98 5.21
CA ASP A 51 -6.67 -17.26 4.53
C ASP A 51 -7.98 -17.87 3.98
N ILE A 52 -8.59 -17.16 3.04
CA ILE A 52 -9.85 -17.46 2.39
C ILE A 52 -9.62 -17.27 0.90
N LYS A 53 -9.93 -18.29 0.11
CA LYS A 53 -9.80 -18.24 -1.36
C LYS A 53 -10.64 -17.11 -1.94
N ASP A 54 -10.13 -16.50 -3.01
CA ASP A 54 -10.83 -15.51 -3.83
C ASP A 54 -11.32 -14.28 -3.05
N ARG A 55 -10.59 -13.92 -1.98
CA ARG A 55 -10.84 -12.71 -1.21
C ARG A 55 -9.77 -11.68 -1.47
N GLN A 56 -10.23 -10.47 -1.72
CA GLN A 56 -9.40 -9.28 -1.89
C GLN A 56 -9.66 -8.35 -0.72
N GLY A 57 -8.64 -7.63 -0.31
CA GLY A 57 -8.77 -6.61 0.71
C GLY A 57 -7.83 -5.47 0.41
N ALA A 58 -8.33 -4.28 0.70
CA ALA A 58 -7.64 -3.03 0.46
C ALA A 58 -7.75 -2.15 1.70
N ILE A 59 -6.73 -1.32 1.89
CA ILE A 59 -6.80 -0.13 2.73
C ILE A 59 -6.67 1.07 1.80
N VAL A 60 -7.54 2.06 1.98
CA VAL A 60 -7.59 3.24 1.12
C VAL A 60 -7.62 4.48 2.01
N LEU A 61 -6.92 5.53 1.59
CA LEU A 61 -7.04 6.83 2.24
C LEU A 61 -8.47 7.36 2.12
N ASN A 62 -9.10 7.68 3.24
CA ASN A 62 -10.47 8.22 3.28
C ASN A 62 -10.56 9.70 2.88
N LYS A 63 -9.41 10.32 2.58
CA LYS A 63 -9.31 11.68 2.07
C LYS A 63 -8.27 11.75 0.96
N ARG A 64 -8.65 12.46 -0.10
CA ARG A 64 -7.76 12.77 -1.21
C ARG A 64 -6.62 13.67 -0.75
N ILE A 65 -5.39 13.32 -1.13
CA ILE A 65 -4.22 14.18 -0.96
C ILE A 65 -4.27 15.27 -2.04
N MET A 66 -4.61 16.50 -1.64
CA MET A 66 -4.71 17.68 -2.53
C MET A 66 -3.41 18.50 -2.58
N SER A 67 -2.26 17.89 -2.33
CA SER A 67 -0.97 18.59 -2.24
C SER A 67 -0.28 18.65 -3.62
N ASP A 68 0.16 19.85 -4.01
CA ASP A 68 1.03 20.09 -5.16
C ASP A 68 2.52 19.79 -4.87
N ARG A 69 2.85 19.57 -3.59
CA ARG A 69 4.20 19.26 -3.14
C ARG A 69 4.61 17.83 -3.49
N LYS A 70 5.92 17.65 -3.65
CA LYS A 70 6.54 16.32 -3.68
C LYS A 70 6.36 15.64 -2.33
N TYR A 71 5.96 14.38 -2.35
CA TYR A 71 5.84 13.52 -1.18
C TYR A 71 6.45 12.15 -1.50
N GLU A 72 6.73 11.40 -0.44
CA GLU A 72 7.24 10.04 -0.47
C GLU A 72 6.24 9.13 0.24
N VAL A 73 6.09 7.91 -0.26
CA VAL A 73 5.18 6.91 0.31
C VAL A 73 6.03 5.72 0.73
N ASP A 74 6.20 5.57 2.02
CA ASP A 74 6.89 4.43 2.63
C ASP A 74 5.86 3.40 3.10
N VAL A 75 6.03 2.15 2.66
CA VAL A 75 5.16 1.04 3.04
C VAL A 75 6.00 -0.11 3.58
N GLU A 76 5.82 -0.40 4.86
CA GLU A 76 6.36 -1.61 5.49
C GLU A 76 5.27 -2.67 5.60
N PHE A 77 5.56 -3.90 5.18
CA PHE A 77 4.62 -5.01 5.26
C PHE A 77 5.36 -6.33 5.51
N THR A 78 4.62 -7.31 6.03
CA THR A 78 5.08 -8.70 6.12
C THR A 78 4.12 -9.58 5.34
N MET A 79 4.65 -10.36 4.42
CA MET A 79 3.86 -11.32 3.65
C MET A 79 4.03 -12.72 4.22
N LYS A 80 2.91 -13.32 4.65
CA LYS A 80 2.83 -14.73 5.04
C LYS A 80 1.85 -15.42 4.09
N SER A 81 2.37 -15.83 2.94
CA SER A 81 1.56 -16.47 1.91
C SER A 81 2.17 -17.80 1.52
N ASP A 82 1.33 -18.77 1.17
CA ASP A 82 1.79 -19.92 0.40
C ASP A 82 2.39 -19.40 -0.91
N GLU A 83 3.65 -19.77 -1.10
CA GLU A 83 4.48 -19.48 -2.24
C GLU A 83 3.80 -19.76 -3.60
N MET A 84 2.92 -20.75 -3.65
CA MET A 84 2.21 -21.18 -4.86
C MET A 84 0.85 -20.50 -5.06
N ARG A 85 0.34 -19.77 -4.06
CA ARG A 85 -1.01 -19.17 -4.09
C ARG A 85 -1.04 -17.66 -3.99
N SER A 86 0.12 -17.03 -3.76
CA SER A 86 0.19 -15.59 -3.55
C SER A 86 0.19 -14.82 -4.87
N HIS A 87 -0.79 -13.93 -5.03
CA HIS A 87 -0.86 -13.01 -6.17
C HIS A 87 0.03 -11.78 -5.98
N GLY A 88 0.36 -11.43 -4.72
CA GLY A 88 1.27 -10.33 -4.39
C GLY A 88 0.61 -9.18 -3.64
N LEU A 89 1.16 -7.97 -3.80
CA LEU A 89 0.72 -6.73 -3.16
C LEU A 89 0.80 -5.58 -4.18
N ALA A 90 -0.19 -4.70 -4.18
CA ALA A 90 -0.17 -3.46 -4.96
C ALA A 90 -0.24 -2.24 -4.03
N VAL A 91 0.55 -1.22 -4.34
CA VAL A 91 0.44 0.13 -3.77
C VAL A 91 0.10 1.08 -4.91
N MET A 92 -1.01 1.80 -4.79
CA MET A 92 -1.56 2.57 -5.91
C MET A 92 -1.78 4.03 -5.53
N LEU A 93 -1.34 4.94 -6.39
CA LEU A 93 -1.64 6.37 -6.37
C LEU A 93 -2.62 6.65 -7.50
N LEU A 94 -3.91 6.69 -7.15
CA LEU A 94 -4.99 6.82 -8.13
C LEU A 94 -5.29 8.29 -8.44
N GLY A 95 -5.59 8.58 -9.69
CA GLY A 95 -6.06 9.89 -10.14
C GLY A 95 -7.53 10.16 -9.81
N GLU A 96 -8.31 9.10 -9.61
CA GLU A 96 -9.73 9.10 -9.27
C GLU A 96 -9.95 8.33 -7.96
N GLU A 97 -11.03 8.65 -7.24
CA GLU A 97 -11.40 7.94 -6.01
C GLU A 97 -11.86 6.51 -6.36
N PRO A 98 -11.29 5.47 -5.73
CA PRO A 98 -11.63 4.09 -6.04
C PRO A 98 -13.06 3.77 -5.58
N LYS A 99 -13.78 2.97 -6.38
CA LYS A 99 -15.11 2.46 -6.06
C LYS A 99 -14.99 1.02 -5.59
N LEU A 100 -14.68 0.85 -4.31
CA LEU A 100 -14.57 -0.46 -3.69
C LEU A 100 -15.86 -0.79 -2.92
N PRO A 101 -16.34 -2.06 -2.99
CA PRO A 101 -15.68 -3.23 -3.57
C PRO A 101 -15.91 -3.47 -5.08
N GLU A 102 -16.59 -2.57 -5.80
CA GLU A 102 -17.00 -2.79 -7.19
C GLU A 102 -15.85 -2.90 -8.20
N GLU A 103 -14.71 -2.27 -7.91
CA GLU A 103 -13.51 -2.25 -8.78
C GLU A 103 -12.45 -3.29 -8.39
N PHE A 104 -12.82 -4.25 -7.54
CA PHE A 104 -11.98 -5.40 -7.24
C PHE A 104 -11.78 -6.31 -8.45
N ASP A 105 -10.52 -6.65 -8.74
CA ASP A 105 -10.12 -7.47 -9.88
C ASP A 105 -9.26 -8.67 -9.44
N PRO A 106 -9.51 -9.89 -9.96
CA PRO A 106 -8.79 -11.10 -9.58
C PRO A 106 -7.27 -11.06 -9.75
N ALA A 107 -6.73 -10.23 -10.66
CA ALA A 107 -5.31 -10.23 -10.96
C ALA A 107 -4.48 -9.66 -9.79
N PHE A 108 -4.88 -8.52 -9.21
CA PHE A 108 -4.11 -7.81 -8.20
C PHE A 108 -4.93 -7.09 -7.13
N GLY A 109 -6.22 -7.41 -7.02
CA GLY A 109 -7.08 -6.76 -6.03
C GLY A 109 -7.56 -5.37 -6.43
N TYR A 110 -7.39 -4.97 -7.70
CA TYR A 110 -7.93 -3.74 -8.28
C TYR A 110 -7.87 -3.78 -9.81
N ARG A 111 -8.85 -3.16 -10.49
CA ARG A 111 -8.91 -3.06 -11.96
C ARG A 111 -7.59 -2.60 -12.59
N THR A 112 -7.27 -3.14 -13.76
CA THR A 112 -5.98 -2.91 -14.44
C THR A 112 -5.93 -1.65 -15.30
N ASP A 113 -7.08 -1.10 -15.67
CA ASP A 113 -7.24 0.10 -16.50
C ASP A 113 -7.43 1.38 -15.66
N PHE A 114 -6.77 1.44 -14.50
CA PHE A 114 -6.80 2.60 -13.61
C PHE A 114 -5.98 3.77 -14.17
N LYS A 115 -6.31 5.00 -13.76
CA LYS A 115 -5.48 6.19 -14.02
C LYS A 115 -4.63 6.48 -12.80
N GLY A 116 -3.31 6.50 -12.92
CA GLY A 116 -2.42 6.80 -11.79
C GLY A 116 -1.09 6.10 -11.88
N LEU A 117 -0.47 5.83 -10.73
CA LEU A 117 0.74 5.02 -10.61
C LEU A 117 0.45 3.80 -9.75
N GLY A 118 0.77 2.60 -10.25
CA GLY A 118 0.70 1.36 -9.49
C GLY A 118 2.08 0.76 -9.32
N VAL A 119 2.46 0.43 -8.09
CA VAL A 119 3.65 -0.36 -7.76
C VAL A 119 3.20 -1.74 -7.32
N PHE A 120 3.58 -2.75 -8.10
CA PHE A 120 3.17 -4.14 -7.91
C PHE A 120 4.36 -4.97 -7.46
N LEU A 121 4.23 -5.60 -6.31
CA LEU A 121 5.06 -6.72 -5.89
C LEU A 121 4.34 -8.01 -6.25
N TYR A 122 4.93 -8.82 -7.12
CA TYR A 122 4.34 -10.09 -7.52
C TYR A 122 5.40 -11.17 -7.66
N ARG A 123 4.96 -12.42 -7.65
CA ARG A 123 5.84 -13.55 -7.91
C ARG A 123 5.71 -14.00 -9.36
N SER A 124 6.82 -14.04 -10.09
CA SER A 124 6.81 -14.58 -11.45
C SER A 124 6.59 -16.07 -11.42
N GLU A 125 5.56 -16.56 -12.12
CA GLU A 125 5.33 -18.00 -12.24
C GLU A 125 6.46 -18.73 -12.97
N ALA A 126 7.07 -18.07 -13.96
CA ALA A 126 8.15 -18.62 -14.77
C ALA A 126 9.48 -18.68 -14.00
N LYS A 127 9.82 -17.61 -13.28
CA LYS A 127 11.12 -17.50 -12.58
C LYS A 127 11.07 -17.94 -11.12
N LYS A 128 9.87 -18.10 -10.54
CA LYS A 128 9.64 -18.38 -9.11
C LYS A 128 10.28 -17.36 -8.16
N THR A 129 10.59 -16.16 -8.66
CA THR A 129 11.18 -15.04 -7.91
C THR A 129 10.20 -13.89 -7.76
N TRP A 130 10.38 -13.08 -6.72
CA TRP A 130 9.63 -11.84 -6.51
C TRP A 130 10.13 -10.72 -7.43
N HIS A 131 9.22 -9.95 -7.98
CA HIS A 131 9.48 -8.82 -8.85
C HIS A 131 8.69 -7.60 -8.41
N VAL A 132 9.31 -6.44 -8.53
CA VAL A 132 8.65 -5.15 -8.37
C VAL A 132 8.54 -4.52 -9.75
N VAL A 133 7.34 -4.11 -10.14
CA VAL A 133 7.07 -3.38 -11.38
C VAL A 133 6.25 -2.15 -11.05
N ALA A 134 6.65 -1.01 -11.63
CA ALA A 134 5.87 0.21 -11.60
C ALA A 134 5.19 0.41 -12.96
N VAL A 135 3.90 0.70 -12.94
CA VAL A 135 3.06 0.98 -14.13
C VAL A 135 2.40 2.33 -13.94
N GLN A 136 2.41 3.16 -14.98
CA GLN A 136 1.84 4.50 -15.02
C GLN A 136 0.85 4.63 -16.18
#